data_AF-A0AAD7BTQ6-F1
#
_entry.id   AF-A0AAD7BTQ6-F1
#
_cell.length_a   1.000
_cell.length_b   1.000
_cell.length_c   1.000
_cell.angle_alpha   90.00
_cell.angle_beta   90.00
_cell.angle_gamma   90.00
#
_symmetry.space_group_name_H-M   'P 1'
#
loop_
_entity.id
_entity.type
_entity.pdbx_description
1 polymer ?
#
loop_
_entity_poly.entity_id
_entity_poly.type
_entity_poly.pdbx_seq_one_letter_code
_entity_poly.pdbx_strand_id
1 'polypeptide(L)'
;MHQSHNIAWDSLSSHLVFIYENRAVTPHRTDLFPRRLPSQGKSLNHFARTLASTIRAFSATERTKYPVHYDAPLTGPVFSDEILSRYSTVGSRYANLGDSLVTAQNQNIEHWIDRAGADSTYKHKYPGDLADIIKILLAEGAMDSLLMLAQHPKIPIDELYSIGWGHSFGWDHVMMWALDAYILFNVILAKPELHDGGRYRTMESYKRVVRNLIAWMDYDAQAFPHRQFLCGSRMGYVGEIESLHPVAEKIEDLEPLADGEKLHEYLKTCFRLLYQFDTVAKECGIELDWEGSIVQSTMWELETSFTEGEEGQWIGRFV
;
A
#
# COMPACT_ATOMS: atom_id res chain seq x y z
N MET A 1 4.94 5.11 14.69
CA MET A 1 6.08 6.05 14.81
C MET A 1 6.76 6.16 13.46
N HIS A 2 6.97 7.37 12.94
CA HIS A 2 7.62 7.60 11.65
C HIS A 2 9.14 7.46 11.83
N GLN A 3 9.78 6.61 11.03
CA GLN A 3 11.18 6.22 11.20
C GLN A 3 12.17 7.19 10.50
N SER A 4 11.94 8.50 10.57
CA SER A 4 12.79 9.51 9.91
C SER A 4 14.25 9.48 10.36
N HIS A 5 14.53 9.10 11.61
CA HIS A 5 15.87 9.05 12.18
C HIS A 5 16.55 7.67 12.05
N ASN A 6 15.77 6.61 11.83
CA ASN A 6 16.29 5.24 11.76
C ASN A 6 16.55 4.76 10.32
N ILE A 7 15.94 5.42 9.33
CA ILE A 7 16.14 5.11 7.91
C ILE A 7 16.93 6.26 7.28
N ALA A 8 18.01 5.93 6.57
CA ALA A 8 18.91 6.89 5.96
C ALA A 8 18.33 7.49 4.65
N TRP A 9 17.24 8.25 4.76
CA TRP A 9 16.59 8.91 3.63
C TRP A 9 17.50 9.89 2.89
N ASP A 10 18.35 10.63 3.62
CA ASP A 10 19.37 11.51 3.02
C ASP A 10 20.38 10.73 2.18
N SER A 11 20.72 9.50 2.60
CA SER A 11 21.59 8.64 1.81
C SER A 11 20.91 8.27 0.49
N LEU A 12 19.66 7.78 0.52
CA LEU A 12 18.91 7.47 -0.70
C LEU A 12 18.77 8.71 -1.60
N SER A 13 18.35 9.84 -1.04
CA SER A 13 18.11 11.07 -1.79
C SER A 13 19.39 11.64 -2.42
N SER A 14 20.56 11.44 -1.78
CA SER A 14 21.85 11.89 -2.32
C SER A 14 22.24 11.19 -3.62
N HIS A 15 21.74 9.98 -3.88
CA HIS A 15 21.95 9.24 -5.14
C HIS A 15 21.04 9.71 -6.28
N LEU A 16 20.13 10.63 -6.01
CA LEU A 16 19.18 11.16 -6.97
C LEU A 16 19.48 12.64 -7.28
N VAL A 17 19.22 13.02 -8.54
CA VAL A 17 19.31 14.41 -9.01
C VAL A 17 18.03 14.78 -9.73
N PHE A 18 17.47 15.95 -9.39
CA PHE A 18 16.32 16.50 -10.11
C PHE A 18 16.78 17.07 -11.44
N ILE A 19 16.13 16.66 -12.53
CA ILE A 19 16.37 17.17 -13.88
C ILE A 19 15.02 17.56 -14.48
N TYR A 20 14.91 18.83 -14.86
CA TYR A 20 13.77 19.34 -15.61
C TYR A 20 13.88 18.92 -17.08
N GLU A 21 12.81 18.34 -17.63
CA GLU A 21 12.73 17.87 -19.02
C GLU A 21 14.02 17.18 -19.51
N ASN A 22 14.40 16.09 -18.85
CA ASN A 22 15.64 15.40 -19.16
C ASN A 22 15.65 14.88 -20.61
N ARG A 23 16.48 15.51 -21.45
CA ARG A 23 16.63 15.17 -22.88
C ARG A 23 17.36 13.85 -23.13
N ALA A 24 17.98 13.26 -22.11
CA ALA A 24 18.68 11.99 -22.22
C ALA A 24 17.74 10.77 -22.15
N VAL A 25 16.46 10.96 -21.81
CA VAL A 25 15.45 9.89 -21.74
C VAL A 25 14.32 10.17 -22.72
N THR A 26 13.76 9.13 -23.35
CA THR A 26 12.62 9.27 -24.27
C THR A 26 11.42 8.46 -23.74
N PRO A 27 10.25 9.09 -23.54
CA PRO A 27 9.97 10.52 -23.71
C PRO A 27 10.73 11.38 -22.70
N HIS A 28 11.05 12.62 -23.07
CA HIS A 28 11.63 13.60 -22.16
C HIS A 28 10.69 13.80 -20.97
N ARG A 29 11.22 13.81 -19.75
CA ARG A 29 10.39 14.03 -18.55
C ARG A 29 11.15 14.76 -17.46
N THR A 30 10.40 15.47 -16.62
CA THR A 30 10.88 16.09 -15.39
C THR A 30 10.78 15.08 -14.26
N ASP A 31 11.91 14.74 -13.62
CA ASP A 31 11.93 13.75 -12.54
C ASP A 31 13.23 13.81 -11.73
N LEU A 32 13.33 12.93 -10.72
CA LEU A 32 14.58 12.49 -10.13
C LEU A 32 15.20 11.37 -10.99
N PHE A 33 16.51 11.47 -11.20
CA PHE A 33 17.30 10.52 -11.97
C PHE A 33 18.49 10.02 -11.17
N PRO A 34 19.02 8.82 -11.48
CA PRO A 34 20.20 8.30 -10.83
C PRO A 34 21.42 9.18 -11.13
N ARG A 35 22.26 9.46 -10.13
CA ARG A 35 23.53 10.15 -10.33
C ARG A 35 24.61 9.29 -10.97
N ARG A 36 24.41 7.96 -11.01
CA ARG A 36 25.36 6.97 -11.54
C ARG A 36 26.72 7.04 -10.83
N LEU A 37 26.68 7.19 -9.50
CA LEU A 37 27.88 7.17 -8.67
C LEU A 37 28.48 5.75 -8.62
N PRO A 38 29.81 5.59 -8.55
CA PRO A 38 30.43 4.26 -8.43
C PRO A 38 29.96 3.44 -7.22
N SER A 39 29.49 4.10 -6.15
CA SER A 39 28.98 3.46 -4.93
C SER A 39 27.46 3.26 -4.93
N GLN A 40 26.75 3.64 -5.99
CA GLN A 40 25.29 3.76 -5.98
C GLN A 40 24.59 2.44 -5.69
N GLY A 41 24.86 1.37 -6.45
CA GLY A 41 24.28 0.05 -6.20
C GLY A 41 24.52 -0.42 -4.75
N LYS A 42 25.75 -0.30 -4.25
CA LYS A 42 26.09 -0.70 -2.86
C LYS A 42 25.29 0.08 -1.81
N SER A 43 25.23 1.40 -1.94
CA SER A 43 24.52 2.27 -0.99
C SER A 43 23.01 2.06 -1.03
N LEU A 44 22.42 1.93 -2.21
CA LEU A 44 20.99 1.70 -2.39
C LEU A 44 20.57 0.30 -1.89
N ASN A 45 21.39 -0.73 -2.12
CA ASN A 45 21.15 -2.07 -1.54
C ASN A 45 21.33 -2.08 -0.02
N HIS A 46 22.20 -1.24 0.54
CA HIS A 46 22.26 -1.07 1.99
C HIS A 46 20.99 -0.41 2.52
N PHE A 47 20.50 0.66 1.87
CA PHE A 47 19.23 1.28 2.22
C PHE A 47 18.06 0.28 2.19
N ALA A 48 17.93 -0.51 1.12
CA ALA A 48 16.85 -1.50 0.99
C ALA A 48 16.89 -2.53 2.12
N ARG A 49 18.08 -3.07 2.43
CA ARG A 49 18.28 -3.99 3.57
C ARG A 49 17.90 -3.36 4.91
N THR A 50 18.31 -2.12 5.16
CA THR A 50 17.97 -1.42 6.41
C THR A 50 16.46 -1.22 6.55
N LEU A 51 15.79 -0.75 5.48
CA LEU A 51 14.33 -0.56 5.50
C LEU A 51 13.60 -1.89 5.68
N ALA A 52 13.96 -2.93 4.93
CA ALA A 52 13.41 -4.28 5.07
C ALA A 52 13.60 -4.83 6.50
N SER A 53 14.80 -4.70 7.07
CA SER A 53 15.09 -5.14 8.44
C SER A 53 14.27 -4.38 9.48
N THR A 54 14.07 -3.08 9.28
CA THR A 54 13.25 -2.24 10.17
C THR A 54 11.79 -2.69 10.12
N ILE A 55 11.23 -2.92 8.93
CA ILE A 55 9.85 -3.42 8.77
C ILE A 55 9.69 -4.77 9.49
N ARG A 56 10.61 -5.71 9.24
CA ARG A 56 10.57 -7.05 9.88
C ARG A 56 10.68 -6.98 11.40
N ALA A 57 11.53 -6.09 11.94
CA ALA A 57 11.67 -5.90 13.39
C ALA A 57 10.39 -5.32 14.02
N PHE A 58 9.76 -4.34 13.36
CA PHE A 58 8.48 -3.81 13.81
C PHE A 58 7.36 -4.85 13.69
N SER A 59 7.35 -5.66 12.64
CA SER A 59 6.38 -6.76 12.48
C SER A 59 6.51 -7.79 13.60
N ALA A 60 7.74 -8.23 13.90
CA ALA A 60 7.98 -9.16 15.00
C ALA A 60 7.50 -8.58 16.34
N THR A 61 7.79 -7.30 16.60
CA THR A 61 7.34 -6.60 17.81
C THR A 61 5.81 -6.40 17.83
N GLU A 62 5.20 -6.17 16.67
CA GLU A 62 3.74 -6.06 16.54
C GLU A 62 3.08 -7.38 16.89
N ARG A 63 3.61 -8.49 16.37
CA ARG A 63 3.05 -9.83 16.61
C ARG A 63 3.03 -10.23 18.09
N THR A 64 3.98 -9.75 18.90
CA THR A 64 4.04 -10.07 20.34
C THR A 64 2.91 -9.43 21.16
N LYS A 65 2.17 -8.48 20.59
CA LYS A 65 1.03 -7.83 21.27
C LYS A 65 -0.23 -8.69 21.30
N TYR A 66 -0.27 -9.75 20.48
CA TYR A 66 -1.46 -10.53 20.19
C TYR A 66 -1.29 -12.00 20.60
N PRO A 67 -2.36 -12.73 20.93
CA PRO A 67 -2.33 -14.17 21.17
C PRO A 67 -1.63 -14.96 20.05
N VAL A 68 -0.94 -16.04 20.42
CA VAL A 68 -0.29 -16.93 19.43
C VAL A 68 -1.35 -17.70 18.64
N HIS A 69 -2.42 -18.12 19.30
CA HIS A 69 -3.53 -18.85 18.70
C HIS A 69 -4.83 -18.08 18.92
N TYR A 70 -5.63 -18.02 17.87
CA TYR A 70 -7.00 -17.53 17.88
C TYR A 70 -7.97 -18.69 17.79
N ASP A 71 -9.12 -18.54 18.46
CA ASP A 71 -10.26 -19.41 18.19
C ASP A 71 -10.74 -19.18 16.75
N ALA A 72 -11.31 -20.22 16.14
CA ALA A 72 -11.94 -20.15 14.82
C ALA A 72 -13.47 -20.10 14.99
N PRO A 73 -14.04 -18.92 15.35
CA PRO A 73 -15.48 -18.79 15.52
C PRO A 73 -16.19 -19.10 14.21
N LEU A 74 -17.32 -19.81 14.28
CA LEU A 74 -18.13 -20.12 13.10
C LEU A 74 -19.14 -19.02 12.76
N THR A 75 -19.33 -18.06 13.67
CA THR A 75 -20.32 -16.99 13.55
C THR A 75 -19.83 -15.73 14.24
N GLY A 76 -20.34 -14.57 13.83
CA GLY A 76 -20.15 -13.30 14.51
C GLY A 76 -19.46 -12.26 13.64
N PRO A 77 -19.28 -11.04 14.15
CA PRO A 77 -18.80 -9.93 13.35
C PRO A 77 -17.29 -10.00 13.09
N VAL A 78 -16.89 -9.64 11.88
CA VAL A 78 -15.49 -9.44 11.47
C VAL A 78 -14.98 -8.08 11.94
N PHE A 79 -15.86 -7.08 11.96
CA PHE A 79 -15.56 -5.70 12.36
C PHE A 79 -16.05 -5.39 13.76
N SER A 80 -15.38 -4.46 14.45
CA SER A 80 -15.95 -3.82 15.62
C SER A 80 -17.04 -2.82 15.20
N ASP A 81 -17.97 -2.53 16.12
CA ASP A 81 -19.01 -1.50 15.92
C ASP A 81 -18.41 -0.14 15.54
N GLU A 82 -17.23 0.17 16.07
CA GLU A 82 -16.50 1.40 15.77
C GLU A 82 -16.11 1.48 14.29
N ILE A 83 -15.58 0.40 13.72
CA ILE A 83 -15.26 0.33 12.30
C ILE A 83 -16.54 0.36 11.46
N LEU A 84 -17.56 -0.42 11.84
CA LEU A 84 -18.85 -0.42 11.14
C LEU A 84 -19.46 0.98 11.07
N SER A 85 -19.39 1.77 12.14
CA SER A 85 -19.89 3.15 12.14
C SER A 85 -19.19 4.06 11.13
N ARG A 86 -17.91 3.79 10.81
CA ARG A 86 -17.13 4.54 9.82
C ARG A 86 -17.39 4.10 8.39
N TYR A 87 -17.71 2.83 8.17
CA TYR A 87 -17.85 2.24 6.83
C TYR A 87 -19.30 1.97 6.40
N SER A 88 -20.26 1.97 7.32
CA SER A 88 -21.69 1.79 7.01
C SER A 88 -22.29 2.90 6.12
N THR A 89 -21.65 4.06 6.04
CA THR A 89 -22.05 5.19 5.18
C THR A 89 -21.21 5.30 3.90
N VAL A 90 -20.25 4.39 3.71
CA VAL A 90 -19.30 4.39 2.60
C VAL A 90 -19.92 3.58 1.45
N GLY A 91 -20.75 4.24 0.63
CA GLY A 91 -21.33 3.64 -0.57
C GLY A 91 -20.29 3.55 -1.70
N SER A 92 -20.14 2.39 -2.34
CA SER A 92 -19.24 2.24 -3.50
C SER A 92 -19.70 3.12 -4.66
N ARG A 93 -18.80 3.74 -5.45
CA ARG A 93 -19.22 4.45 -6.68
C ARG A 93 -19.64 3.49 -7.81
N TYR A 94 -19.35 2.20 -7.68
CA TYR A 94 -19.96 1.13 -8.48
C TYR A 94 -21.37 0.75 -8.00
N ALA A 95 -21.88 1.39 -6.95
CA ALA A 95 -23.23 1.24 -6.44
C ALA A 95 -24.27 1.98 -7.30
N ASN A 96 -24.31 1.67 -8.60
CA ASN A 96 -25.58 1.72 -9.34
C ASN A 96 -26.62 0.71 -8.77
N LEU A 97 -26.34 0.09 -7.60
CA LEU A 97 -27.17 -0.85 -6.85
C LEU A 97 -27.36 -0.47 -5.35
N GLY A 98 -26.78 0.62 -4.84
CA GLY A 98 -27.06 1.11 -3.47
C GLY A 98 -26.38 0.37 -2.30
N ASP A 99 -25.39 -0.50 -2.53
CA ASP A 99 -24.75 -1.27 -1.46
C ASP A 99 -23.43 -0.65 -0.94
N SER A 100 -23.31 -0.60 0.39
CA SER A 100 -22.08 -0.30 1.13
C SER A 100 -21.01 -1.37 0.88
N LEU A 101 -19.72 -0.99 0.90
CA LEU A 101 -18.62 -1.99 0.87
C LEU A 101 -18.67 -2.93 2.07
N VAL A 102 -19.20 -2.46 3.19
CA VAL A 102 -19.54 -3.28 4.35
C VAL A 102 -21.07 -3.41 4.43
N THR A 103 -21.59 -4.56 4.05
CA THR A 103 -23.02 -4.89 4.05
C THR A 103 -23.42 -5.62 5.32
N ALA A 104 -24.73 -5.75 5.53
CA ALA A 104 -25.28 -6.52 6.64
C ALA A 104 -24.80 -7.98 6.66
N GLN A 105 -24.45 -8.54 5.50
CA GLN A 105 -24.01 -9.93 5.34
C GLN A 105 -22.49 -10.06 5.47
N ASN A 106 -21.74 -9.24 4.74
CA ASN A 106 -20.29 -9.40 4.58
C ASN A 106 -19.48 -8.94 5.82
N GLN A 107 -20.15 -8.33 6.80
CA GLN A 107 -19.60 -8.05 8.12
C GLN A 107 -19.52 -9.28 9.03
N ASN A 108 -20.06 -10.44 8.64
CA ASN A 108 -20.11 -11.63 9.49
C ASN A 108 -19.23 -12.79 8.98
N ILE A 109 -18.69 -13.57 9.91
CA ILE A 109 -17.76 -14.69 9.64
C ILE A 109 -18.47 -15.83 8.92
N GLU A 110 -19.69 -16.15 9.31
CA GLU A 110 -20.48 -17.23 8.69
C GLU A 110 -20.71 -16.99 7.20
N HIS A 111 -20.85 -15.72 6.77
CA HIS A 111 -20.96 -15.37 5.36
C HIS A 111 -19.73 -15.82 4.57
N TRP A 112 -18.53 -15.58 5.11
CA TRP A 112 -17.27 -15.94 4.45
C TRP A 112 -16.98 -17.43 4.49
N ILE A 113 -17.37 -18.13 5.56
CA ILE A 113 -17.30 -19.59 5.64
C ILE A 113 -18.20 -20.23 4.59
N ASP A 114 -19.45 -19.79 4.50
CA ASP A 114 -20.43 -20.33 3.55
C ASP A 114 -20.00 -20.06 2.11
N ARG A 115 -19.46 -18.86 1.86
CA ARG A 115 -18.93 -18.50 0.55
C ARG A 115 -17.77 -19.43 0.20
N ALA A 116 -16.76 -19.56 1.05
CA ALA A 116 -15.61 -20.44 0.82
C ALA A 116 -15.97 -21.93 0.64
N GLY A 117 -17.02 -22.41 1.33
CA GLY A 117 -17.50 -23.80 1.25
C GLY A 117 -18.38 -24.14 0.05
N ALA A 118 -18.85 -23.15 -0.71
CA ALA A 118 -19.71 -23.37 -1.87
C ALA A 118 -18.91 -23.91 -3.07
N ASP A 119 -18.97 -25.23 -3.25
CA ASP A 119 -18.45 -26.10 -4.32
C ASP A 119 -17.74 -25.43 -5.52
N SER A 120 -16.41 -25.62 -5.54
CA SER A 120 -15.42 -25.73 -6.65
C SER A 120 -15.37 -24.73 -7.81
N THR A 121 -16.28 -23.75 -7.90
CA THR A 121 -16.18 -22.64 -8.86
C THR A 121 -15.66 -21.35 -8.25
N TYR A 122 -15.15 -21.38 -7.01
CA TYR A 122 -14.54 -20.25 -6.32
C TYR A 122 -13.38 -19.62 -7.09
N LYS A 123 -12.72 -20.40 -7.94
CA LYS A 123 -11.75 -19.89 -8.93
C LYS A 123 -12.33 -18.82 -9.87
N HIS A 124 -13.66 -18.67 -9.95
CA HIS A 124 -14.33 -17.78 -10.90
C HIS A 124 -15.51 -16.95 -10.35
N LYS A 125 -15.71 -16.82 -9.03
CA LYS A 125 -16.79 -15.96 -8.47
C LYS A 125 -16.31 -15.02 -7.35
N TYR A 126 -15.48 -14.07 -7.76
CA TYR A 126 -15.27 -12.75 -7.14
C TYR A 126 -14.94 -12.73 -5.62
N PRO A 127 -13.75 -13.14 -5.18
CA PRO A 127 -13.34 -12.96 -3.79
C PRO A 127 -12.79 -11.55 -3.48
N GLY A 128 -12.92 -10.60 -4.42
CA GLY A 128 -12.50 -9.21 -4.22
C GLY A 128 -13.20 -8.52 -3.05
N ASP A 129 -14.46 -8.89 -2.76
CA ASP A 129 -15.19 -8.37 -1.59
C ASP A 129 -14.44 -8.71 -0.28
N LEU A 130 -13.96 -9.95 -0.13
CA LEU A 130 -13.20 -10.38 1.06
C LEU A 130 -11.80 -9.75 1.09
N ALA A 131 -11.16 -9.59 -0.09
CA ALA A 131 -9.92 -8.83 -0.17
C ALA A 131 -10.11 -7.40 0.35
N ASP A 132 -11.21 -6.73 0.00
CA ASP A 132 -11.53 -5.39 0.52
C ASP A 132 -11.79 -5.37 2.03
N ILE A 133 -12.46 -6.39 2.58
CA ILE A 133 -12.57 -6.53 4.05
C ILE A 133 -11.18 -6.57 4.69
N ILE A 134 -10.25 -7.38 4.17
CA ILE A 134 -8.87 -7.47 4.67
C ILE A 134 -8.16 -6.11 4.57
N LYS A 135 -8.30 -5.42 3.43
CA LYS A 135 -7.70 -4.09 3.23
C LYS A 135 -8.27 -3.05 4.20
N ILE A 136 -9.58 -3.08 4.48
CA ILE A 136 -10.22 -2.20 5.49
C ILE A 136 -9.67 -2.51 6.88
N LEU A 137 -9.60 -3.78 7.27
CA LEU A 137 -9.05 -4.18 8.56
C LEU A 137 -7.58 -3.72 8.72
N LEU A 138 -6.76 -3.85 7.66
CA LEU A 138 -5.39 -3.32 7.64
C LEU A 138 -5.37 -1.78 7.77
N ALA A 139 -6.23 -1.08 7.02
CA ALA A 139 -6.36 0.38 7.08
C ALA A 139 -6.71 0.86 8.49
N GLU A 140 -7.58 0.13 9.20
CA GLU A 140 -8.01 0.44 10.56
C GLU A 140 -7.09 -0.12 11.66
N GLY A 141 -6.13 -0.99 11.31
CA GLY A 141 -5.23 -1.63 12.27
C GLY A 141 -5.92 -2.68 13.16
N ALA A 142 -6.99 -3.30 12.67
CA ALA A 142 -7.80 -4.30 13.36
C ALA A 142 -7.10 -5.69 13.38
N MET A 143 -5.95 -5.74 14.03
CA MET A 143 -5.05 -6.91 14.00
C MET A 143 -5.66 -8.18 14.61
N ASP A 144 -6.51 -8.08 15.64
CA ASP A 144 -7.18 -9.27 16.19
C ASP A 144 -8.06 -9.98 15.15
N SER A 145 -8.86 -9.21 14.40
CA SER A 145 -9.66 -9.77 13.31
C SER A 145 -8.79 -10.31 12.18
N LEU A 146 -7.71 -9.61 11.81
CA LEU A 146 -6.79 -10.07 10.76
C LEU A 146 -6.09 -11.38 11.11
N LEU A 147 -5.57 -11.49 12.34
CA LEU A 147 -4.88 -12.70 12.80
C LEU A 147 -5.85 -13.86 13.01
N MET A 148 -7.07 -13.58 13.50
CA MET A 148 -8.13 -14.58 13.55
C MET A 148 -8.46 -15.13 12.16
N LEU A 149 -8.67 -14.23 11.17
CA LEU A 149 -8.96 -14.64 9.79
C LEU A 149 -7.79 -15.40 9.16
N ALA A 150 -6.55 -14.98 9.41
CA ALA A 150 -5.34 -15.66 8.92
C ALA A 150 -5.22 -17.10 9.44
N GLN A 151 -5.65 -17.35 10.67
CA GLN A 151 -5.64 -18.68 11.28
C GLN A 151 -6.93 -19.47 11.04
N HIS A 152 -7.95 -18.89 10.39
CA HIS A 152 -9.27 -19.49 10.28
C HIS A 152 -9.29 -20.62 9.23
N PRO A 153 -9.53 -21.89 9.60
CA PRO A 153 -9.33 -23.06 8.72
C PRO A 153 -10.33 -23.15 7.56
N LYS A 154 -11.39 -22.32 7.57
CA LYS A 154 -12.42 -22.28 6.51
C LYS A 154 -12.43 -20.98 5.70
N ILE A 155 -11.54 -20.03 5.99
CA ILE A 155 -11.49 -18.75 5.27
C ILE A 155 -10.06 -18.58 4.73
N PRO A 156 -9.82 -18.86 3.43
CA PRO A 156 -8.48 -18.84 2.87
C PRO A 156 -8.08 -17.41 2.45
N ILE A 157 -7.67 -16.57 3.40
CA ILE A 157 -7.25 -15.20 3.06
C ILE A 157 -5.88 -15.14 2.36
N ASP A 158 -5.08 -16.19 2.49
CA ASP A 158 -3.80 -16.40 1.80
C ASP A 158 -4.00 -16.49 0.27
N GLU A 159 -5.06 -17.17 -0.18
CA GLU A 159 -5.44 -17.25 -1.60
C GLU A 159 -5.81 -15.89 -2.20
N LEU A 160 -6.04 -14.87 -1.38
CA LEU A 160 -6.42 -13.51 -1.79
C LEU A 160 -5.23 -12.55 -1.84
N TYR A 161 -4.02 -13.04 -1.58
CA TYR A 161 -2.81 -12.23 -1.52
C TYR A 161 -2.59 -11.43 -2.81
N SER A 162 -2.54 -12.11 -3.95
CA SER A 162 -2.30 -11.48 -5.26
C SER A 162 -3.26 -12.06 -6.30
N ILE A 163 -4.52 -11.60 -6.25
CA ILE A 163 -5.58 -11.99 -7.19
C ILE A 163 -5.77 -10.92 -8.27
N GLY A 164 -6.18 -11.34 -9.47
CA GLY A 164 -6.42 -10.40 -10.57
C GLY A 164 -7.04 -11.02 -11.82
N TRP A 165 -7.75 -10.20 -12.58
CA TRP A 165 -8.44 -10.57 -13.83
C TRP A 165 -8.29 -9.42 -14.83
N GLY A 166 -7.19 -9.45 -15.61
CA GLY A 166 -6.79 -8.31 -16.44
C GLY A 166 -6.17 -7.14 -15.67
N HIS A 167 -6.43 -7.03 -14.36
CA HIS A 167 -5.75 -6.16 -13.40
C HIS A 167 -5.80 -6.81 -12.01
N SER A 168 -4.82 -6.53 -11.14
CA SER A 168 -4.73 -7.09 -9.79
C SER A 168 -5.54 -6.28 -8.77
N PHE A 169 -6.04 -6.95 -7.73
CA PHE A 169 -6.80 -6.36 -6.64
C PHE A 169 -6.70 -7.17 -5.34
N GLY A 170 -5.62 -7.95 -5.21
CA GLY A 170 -5.28 -8.64 -3.97
C GLY A 170 -5.01 -7.68 -2.82
N TRP A 171 -4.93 -8.24 -1.62
CA TRP A 171 -4.61 -7.41 -0.46
C TRP A 171 -3.14 -6.97 -0.44
N ASP A 172 -2.26 -7.57 -1.28
CA ASP A 172 -0.89 -7.13 -1.58
C ASP A 172 -0.78 -5.65 -1.99
N HIS A 173 -1.82 -5.11 -2.62
CA HIS A 173 -1.90 -3.70 -3.00
C HIS A 173 -1.76 -2.73 -1.83
N VAL A 174 -2.17 -3.11 -0.61
CA VAL A 174 -1.99 -2.27 0.59
C VAL A 174 -0.52 -2.01 0.85
N MET A 175 0.31 -3.06 0.76
CA MET A 175 1.75 -2.97 0.95
C MET A 175 2.41 -2.20 -0.19
N MET A 176 2.04 -2.50 -1.44
CA MET A 176 2.62 -1.80 -2.61
C MET A 176 2.38 -0.28 -2.55
N TRP A 177 1.14 0.14 -2.30
CA TRP A 177 0.77 1.56 -2.31
C TRP A 177 1.31 2.30 -1.09
N ALA A 178 1.29 1.66 0.08
CA ALA A 178 1.93 2.20 1.27
C ALA A 178 3.44 2.37 1.08
N LEU A 179 4.11 1.41 0.42
CA LEU A 179 5.55 1.46 0.19
C LEU A 179 5.93 2.59 -0.78
N ASP A 180 5.23 2.67 -1.91
CA ASP A 180 5.41 3.73 -2.90
C ASP A 180 5.21 5.12 -2.29
N ALA A 181 4.12 5.32 -1.55
CA ALA A 181 3.85 6.57 -0.84
C ALA A 181 4.96 6.87 0.17
N TYR A 182 5.34 5.88 0.98
CA TYR A 182 6.33 6.04 2.03
C TYR A 182 7.70 6.43 1.46
N ILE A 183 8.16 5.77 0.41
CA ILE A 183 9.45 6.08 -0.24
C ILE A 183 9.38 7.44 -0.93
N LEU A 184 8.34 7.72 -1.73
CA LEU A 184 8.21 8.99 -2.46
C LEU A 184 8.27 10.20 -1.53
N PHE A 185 7.40 10.24 -0.52
CA PHE A 185 7.27 11.42 0.33
C PHE A 185 8.49 11.61 1.22
N ASN A 186 9.12 10.53 1.71
CA ASN A 186 10.38 10.66 2.45
C ASN A 186 11.52 11.17 1.57
N VAL A 187 11.62 10.72 0.31
CA VAL A 187 12.64 11.25 -0.62
C VAL A 187 12.38 12.71 -0.95
N ILE A 188 11.13 13.12 -1.14
CA ILE A 188 10.77 14.53 -1.32
C ILE A 188 11.18 15.33 -0.07
N LEU A 189 10.85 14.86 1.14
CA LEU A 189 11.22 15.54 2.39
C LEU A 189 12.74 15.68 2.55
N ALA A 190 13.51 14.68 2.14
CA ALA A 190 14.98 14.69 2.15
C ALA A 190 15.61 15.52 1.01
N LYS A 191 14.80 16.25 0.22
CA LYS A 191 15.24 17.14 -0.87
C LYS A 191 14.59 18.51 -0.78
N PRO A 192 15.11 19.42 0.07
CA PRO A 192 14.56 20.77 0.23
C PRO A 192 14.46 21.55 -1.10
N GLU A 193 15.34 21.27 -2.06
CA GLU A 193 15.29 21.88 -3.39
C GLU A 193 13.96 21.62 -4.13
N LEU A 194 13.27 20.53 -3.82
CA LEU A 194 11.98 20.18 -4.43
C LEU A 194 10.79 20.92 -3.82
N HIS A 195 10.92 21.48 -2.62
CA HIS A 195 9.82 22.14 -1.91
C HIS A 195 9.55 23.53 -2.45
N ASP A 196 10.63 24.23 -2.82
CA ASP A 196 10.59 25.57 -3.40
C ASP A 196 9.74 25.60 -4.68
N GLY A 197 8.72 26.47 -4.67
CA GLY A 197 7.71 26.60 -5.73
C GLY A 197 6.89 25.32 -5.99
N GLY A 198 6.92 24.33 -5.09
CA GLY A 198 6.22 23.05 -5.30
C GLY A 198 6.80 22.21 -6.44
N ARG A 199 8.11 22.32 -6.71
CA ARG A 199 8.80 21.61 -7.81
C ARG A 199 8.53 20.11 -7.85
N TYR A 200 8.39 19.46 -6.70
CA TYR A 200 8.03 18.04 -6.61
C TYR A 200 6.76 17.67 -7.42
N ARG A 201 5.80 18.58 -7.54
CA ARG A 201 4.54 18.36 -8.28
C ARG A 201 4.72 18.26 -9.79
N THR A 202 5.87 18.72 -10.29
CA THR A 202 6.23 18.62 -11.72
C THR A 202 6.85 17.28 -12.08
N MET A 203 7.25 16.47 -11.09
CA MET A 203 7.89 15.17 -11.32
C MET A 203 6.88 14.15 -11.87
N GLU A 204 7.23 13.43 -12.93
CA GLU A 204 6.37 12.38 -13.48
C GLU A 204 6.16 11.24 -12.46
N SER A 205 7.21 10.84 -11.74
CA SER A 205 7.10 9.88 -10.62
C SER A 205 6.08 10.30 -9.56
N TYR A 206 6.08 11.58 -9.15
CA TYR A 206 5.09 12.12 -8.21
C TYR A 206 3.68 12.00 -8.77
N LYS A 207 3.46 12.48 -10.00
CA LYS A 207 2.14 12.44 -10.64
C LYS A 207 1.62 11.01 -10.78
N ARG A 208 2.49 10.07 -11.16
CA ARG A 208 2.16 8.66 -11.29
C ARG A 208 1.73 8.05 -9.96
N VAL A 209 2.54 8.19 -8.90
CA VAL A 209 2.17 7.61 -7.59
C VAL A 209 0.94 8.27 -7.02
N VAL A 210 0.86 9.60 -7.01
CA VAL A 210 -0.34 10.27 -6.47
C VAL A 210 -1.60 9.89 -7.25
N ARG A 211 -1.50 9.71 -8.59
CA ARG A 211 -2.61 9.18 -9.39
C ARG A 211 -3.03 7.80 -8.92
N ASN A 212 -2.08 6.89 -8.71
CA ASN A 212 -2.36 5.54 -8.24
C ASN A 212 -3.02 5.57 -6.85
N LEU A 213 -2.45 6.34 -5.90
CA LEU A 213 -2.92 6.44 -4.52
C LEU A 213 -4.38 6.91 -4.38
N ILE A 214 -4.91 7.63 -5.36
CA ILE A 214 -6.30 8.10 -5.38
C ILE A 214 -7.15 7.42 -6.46
N ALA A 215 -6.56 6.53 -7.28
CA ALA A 215 -7.23 5.90 -8.40
C ALA A 215 -8.42 5.07 -7.93
N TRP A 216 -9.49 5.11 -8.72
CA TRP A 216 -10.66 4.27 -8.55
C TRP A 216 -10.50 2.98 -9.33
N MET A 217 -10.71 1.86 -8.66
CA MET A 217 -10.59 0.52 -9.23
C MET A 217 -11.67 -0.37 -8.62
N ASP A 218 -11.94 -1.51 -9.25
CA ASP A 218 -12.73 -2.54 -8.59
C ASP A 218 -11.95 -3.00 -7.35
N TYR A 219 -12.65 -3.11 -6.21
CA TYR A 219 -12.05 -3.50 -4.93
C TYR A 219 -10.88 -2.59 -4.51
N ASP A 220 -11.14 -1.29 -4.34
CA ASP A 220 -10.10 -0.27 -4.14
C ASP A 220 -9.87 0.15 -2.69
N ALA A 221 -10.27 -0.67 -1.71
CA ALA A 221 -10.13 -0.31 -0.29
C ALA A 221 -8.67 -0.03 0.14
N GLN A 222 -7.67 -0.48 -0.62
CA GLN A 222 -6.27 -0.08 -0.41
C GLN A 222 -6.06 1.45 -0.49
N ALA A 223 -6.89 2.15 -1.25
CA ALA A 223 -6.79 3.59 -1.49
C ALA A 223 -7.24 4.43 -0.29
N PHE A 224 -8.03 3.87 0.63
CA PHE A 224 -8.69 4.62 1.70
C PHE A 224 -7.77 5.46 2.59
N PRO A 225 -6.69 4.92 3.18
CA PRO A 225 -5.77 5.74 3.98
C PRO A 225 -5.14 6.86 3.15
N HIS A 226 -4.88 6.61 1.87
CA HIS A 226 -4.26 7.56 0.96
C HIS A 226 -5.22 8.68 0.54
N ARG A 227 -6.46 8.34 0.18
CA ARG A 227 -7.53 9.30 -0.14
C ARG A 227 -7.92 10.12 1.08
N GLN A 228 -7.97 9.53 2.27
CA GLN A 228 -8.22 10.28 3.50
C GLN A 228 -7.16 11.38 3.72
N PHE A 229 -5.89 11.06 3.45
CA PHE A 229 -4.80 12.02 3.54
C PHE A 229 -4.87 13.08 2.43
N LEU A 230 -4.90 12.65 1.17
CA LEU A 230 -4.78 13.52 -0.01
C LEU A 230 -6.05 14.31 -0.31
N CYS A 231 -7.21 13.69 -0.16
CA CYS A 231 -8.52 14.25 -0.54
C CYS A 231 -9.39 14.63 0.67
N GLY A 232 -8.98 14.32 1.90
CA GLY A 232 -9.77 14.56 3.11
C GLY A 232 -10.92 13.57 3.33
N SER A 233 -11.09 12.59 2.45
CA SER A 233 -12.15 11.58 2.49
C SER A 233 -11.63 10.24 2.00
N ARG A 234 -11.99 9.13 2.67
CA ARG A 234 -11.71 7.75 2.22
C ARG A 234 -12.30 7.45 0.83
N MET A 235 -13.38 8.14 0.49
CA MET A 235 -14.07 8.05 -0.80
C MET A 235 -13.52 9.05 -1.83
N GLY A 236 -12.38 9.69 -1.59
CA GLY A 236 -11.84 10.68 -2.51
C GLY A 236 -12.80 11.87 -2.74
N TYR A 237 -12.57 12.60 -3.84
CA TYR A 237 -13.40 13.73 -4.26
C TYR A 237 -14.61 13.24 -5.08
N VAL A 238 -15.83 13.48 -4.60
CA VAL A 238 -17.07 13.27 -5.35
C VAL A 238 -17.45 14.56 -6.05
N GLY A 239 -16.76 14.88 -7.15
CA GLY A 239 -17.28 15.84 -8.12
C GLY A 239 -18.53 15.29 -8.80
N GLU A 240 -19.40 16.19 -9.28
CA GLU A 240 -20.62 15.85 -10.01
C GLU A 240 -20.31 14.88 -11.18
N ILE A 241 -21.09 13.81 -11.21
CA ILE A 241 -20.86 12.62 -12.01
C ILE A 241 -21.27 12.90 -13.46
N GLU A 242 -20.34 13.29 -14.31
CA GLU A 242 -20.52 13.19 -15.78
C GLU A 242 -19.33 12.59 -16.53
N SER A 243 -18.23 12.24 -15.85
CA SER A 243 -17.16 11.45 -16.47
C SER A 243 -16.62 10.37 -15.53
N LEU A 244 -16.33 9.20 -16.08
CA LEU A 244 -15.85 7.99 -15.40
C LEU A 244 -14.49 8.13 -14.69
N HIS A 245 -13.96 9.34 -14.50
CA HIS A 245 -12.69 9.59 -13.81
C HIS A 245 -12.75 10.83 -12.93
N PRO A 246 -13.16 10.70 -11.66
CA PRO A 246 -12.97 11.73 -10.64
C PRO A 246 -11.51 11.66 -10.16
N VAL A 247 -10.58 12.09 -11.00
CA VAL A 247 -9.27 12.55 -10.53
C VAL A 247 -9.50 13.97 -10.00
N ALA A 248 -8.84 14.36 -8.90
CA ALA A 248 -8.84 15.73 -8.41
C ALA A 248 -8.76 16.73 -9.58
N GLU A 249 -9.46 17.88 -9.49
CA GLU A 249 -9.56 18.84 -10.59
C GLU A 249 -8.21 19.13 -11.28
N LYS A 250 -7.07 19.03 -10.58
CA LYS A 250 -5.77 18.51 -11.09
C LYS A 250 -5.01 17.79 -9.96
N ILE A 251 -4.25 16.72 -10.24
CA ILE A 251 -3.33 16.08 -9.26
C ILE A 251 -2.31 17.10 -8.73
N GLU A 252 -1.95 18.05 -9.59
CA GLU A 252 -1.05 19.15 -9.33
C GLU A 252 -1.57 20.15 -8.28
N ASP A 253 -2.87 20.13 -7.97
CA ASP A 253 -3.47 20.98 -6.93
C ASP A 253 -3.40 20.34 -5.54
N LEU A 254 -3.04 19.04 -5.47
CA LEU A 254 -2.80 18.37 -4.19
C LEU A 254 -1.51 18.88 -3.57
N GLU A 255 -1.61 19.45 -2.37
CA GLU A 255 -0.49 19.99 -1.60
C GLU A 255 -0.20 19.14 -0.34
N PRO A 256 0.29 17.89 -0.50
CA PRO A 256 0.53 17.00 0.64
C PRO A 256 1.61 17.51 1.60
N LEU A 257 2.41 18.49 1.19
CA LEU A 257 3.45 19.12 2.01
C LEU A 257 2.97 20.40 2.72
N ALA A 258 1.76 20.91 2.44
CA ALA A 258 1.25 22.14 3.05
C ALA A 258 1.04 22.01 4.56
N ASP A 259 0.66 20.81 5.01
CA ASP A 259 0.48 20.47 6.42
C ASP A 259 1.48 19.38 6.81
N GLY A 260 2.61 19.81 7.38
CA GLY A 260 3.69 18.91 7.79
C GLY A 260 3.28 17.93 8.89
N GLU A 261 2.37 18.31 9.78
CA GLU A 261 1.87 17.41 10.83
C GLU A 261 1.00 16.31 10.22
N LYS A 262 0.07 16.69 9.32
CA LYS A 262 -0.77 15.72 8.59
C LYS A 262 0.06 14.78 7.74
N LEU A 263 1.09 15.27 7.06
CA LEU A 263 2.03 14.44 6.29
C LEU A 263 2.78 13.46 7.21
N HIS A 264 3.23 13.92 8.38
CA HIS A 264 3.94 13.08 9.32
C HIS A 264 3.05 11.95 9.87
N GLU A 265 1.80 12.24 10.22
CA GLU A 265 0.82 11.22 10.64
C GLU A 265 0.48 10.24 9.51
N TYR A 266 0.39 10.73 8.28
CA TYR A 266 0.21 9.87 7.13
C TYR A 266 1.40 8.94 6.89
N LEU A 267 2.64 9.42 7.06
CA LEU A 267 3.83 8.57 6.96
C LEU A 267 3.93 7.55 8.11
N LYS A 268 3.42 7.88 9.31
CA LYS A 268 3.23 6.88 10.38
C LYS A 268 2.23 5.80 9.96
N THR A 269 1.15 6.21 9.28
CA THR A 269 0.13 5.29 8.77
C THR A 269 0.69 4.36 7.70
N CYS A 270 1.40 4.90 6.69
CA CYS A 270 2.04 4.08 5.67
C CYS A 270 3.01 3.07 6.29
N PHE A 271 3.89 3.51 7.20
CA PHE A 271 4.83 2.60 7.85
C PHE A 271 4.13 1.54 8.71
N ARG A 272 3.02 1.90 9.38
CA ARG A 272 2.17 0.94 10.10
C ARG A 272 1.62 -0.14 9.17
N LEU A 273 1.09 0.25 8.02
CA LEU A 273 0.57 -0.70 7.05
C LEU A 273 1.66 -1.69 6.63
N LEU A 274 2.89 -1.24 6.39
CA LEU A 274 3.99 -2.13 6.00
C LEU A 274 4.29 -3.23 7.02
N TYR A 275 4.45 -2.88 8.31
CA TYR A 275 4.78 -3.89 9.31
C TYR A 275 3.57 -4.74 9.76
N GLN A 276 2.35 -4.19 9.75
CA GLN A 276 1.14 -4.97 10.03
C GLN A 276 0.85 -5.95 8.90
N PHE A 277 1.04 -5.53 7.65
CA PHE A 277 0.97 -6.40 6.49
C PHE A 277 1.97 -7.55 6.58
N ASP A 278 3.25 -7.26 6.90
CA ASP A 278 4.29 -8.29 7.10
C ASP A 278 3.87 -9.31 8.18
N THR A 279 3.25 -8.84 9.27
CA THR A 279 2.74 -9.70 10.34
C THR A 279 1.64 -10.64 9.85
N VAL A 280 0.65 -10.12 9.12
CA VAL A 280 -0.46 -10.94 8.59
C VAL A 280 0.03 -11.90 7.51
N ALA A 281 0.92 -11.46 6.62
CA ALA A 281 1.51 -12.29 5.58
C ALA A 281 2.22 -13.52 6.18
N LYS A 282 3.05 -13.31 7.20
CA LYS A 282 3.72 -14.42 7.91
C LYS A 282 2.73 -15.37 8.57
N GLU A 283 1.66 -14.85 9.15
CA GLU A 283 0.59 -15.68 9.75
C GLU A 283 -0.11 -16.55 8.70
N CYS A 284 -0.21 -16.05 7.46
CA CYS A 284 -0.70 -16.78 6.30
C CYS A 284 0.35 -17.71 5.64
N GLY A 285 1.57 -17.81 6.19
CA GLY A 285 2.66 -18.57 5.59
C GLY A 285 3.28 -17.94 4.34
N ILE A 286 3.06 -16.64 4.11
CA ILE A 286 3.59 -15.89 2.97
C ILE A 286 4.90 -15.22 3.36
N GLU A 287 5.97 -15.56 2.65
CA GLU A 287 7.27 -14.90 2.78
C GLU A 287 7.40 -13.72 1.82
N LEU A 288 7.72 -12.54 2.36
CA LEU A 288 7.85 -11.31 1.58
C LEU A 288 9.32 -10.99 1.26
N ASP A 289 9.61 -10.82 -0.03
CA ASP A 289 10.84 -10.18 -0.49
C ASP A 289 10.74 -8.65 -0.36
N TRP A 290 10.90 -8.15 0.87
CA TRP A 290 10.92 -6.71 1.12
C TRP A 290 12.03 -5.98 0.35
N GLU A 291 13.19 -6.61 0.13
CA GLU A 291 14.29 -5.96 -0.59
C GLU A 291 13.92 -5.78 -2.06
N GLY A 292 13.40 -6.83 -2.71
CA GLY A 292 12.89 -6.77 -4.07
C GLY A 292 11.74 -5.78 -4.22
N SER A 293 10.77 -5.77 -3.30
CA SER A 293 9.67 -4.80 -3.32
C SER A 293 10.16 -3.36 -3.18
N ILE A 294 11.15 -3.08 -2.33
CA ILE A 294 11.76 -1.75 -2.19
C ILE A 294 12.48 -1.35 -3.48
N VAL A 295 13.22 -2.28 -4.09
CA VAL A 295 13.92 -2.06 -5.36
C VAL A 295 12.93 -1.73 -6.47
N GLN A 296 11.84 -2.48 -6.59
CA GLN A 296 10.80 -2.29 -7.61
C GLN A 296 9.94 -1.04 -7.38
N SER A 297 9.69 -0.68 -6.12
CA SER A 297 8.97 0.55 -5.74
C SER A 297 9.72 1.82 -6.18
N THR A 298 11.04 1.73 -6.41
CA THR A 298 11.79 2.91 -6.85
C THR A 298 11.37 3.40 -8.22
N MET A 299 10.89 4.63 -8.25
CA MET A 299 10.25 5.21 -9.43
C MET A 299 11.22 5.86 -10.41
N TRP A 300 12.51 5.83 -10.13
CA TRP A 300 13.50 6.79 -10.65
C TRP A 300 14.54 6.18 -11.61
N GLU A 301 14.15 5.19 -12.42
CA GLU A 301 15.04 4.50 -13.40
C GLU A 301 16.39 4.08 -12.82
N LEU A 302 16.42 3.69 -11.54
CA LEU A 302 17.60 3.07 -10.95
C LEU A 302 17.84 1.75 -11.68
N GLU A 303 19.10 1.47 -12.05
CA GLU A 303 19.44 0.20 -12.68
C GLU A 303 19.26 -0.93 -11.67
N THR A 304 18.57 -1.99 -12.08
CA THR A 304 18.28 -3.14 -11.24
C THR A 304 18.64 -4.44 -11.96
N SER A 305 19.03 -5.44 -11.17
CA SER A 305 19.28 -6.80 -11.62
C SER A 305 18.55 -7.77 -10.72
N PHE A 306 18.10 -8.89 -11.29
CA PHE A 306 17.58 -10.01 -10.53
C PHE A 306 18.65 -11.09 -10.46
N THR A 307 18.97 -11.52 -9.26
CA THR A 307 19.92 -12.62 -9.01
C THR A 307 19.22 -13.73 -8.24
N GLU A 308 19.51 -14.98 -8.59
CA GLU A 308 19.04 -16.14 -7.83
C GLU A 308 19.70 -16.15 -6.45
N GLY A 309 18.88 -16.18 -5.41
CA GLY A 309 19.29 -16.27 -4.02
C GLY A 309 19.58 -17.71 -3.58
N GLU A 310 20.08 -17.85 -2.35
CA GLU A 310 20.12 -19.14 -1.67
C GLU A 310 18.66 -19.63 -1.55
N GLU A 311 18.34 -20.81 -2.06
CA GLU A 311 16.98 -21.40 -2.13
C GLU A 311 16.11 -21.02 -3.37
N GLY A 312 16.69 -20.45 -4.42
CA GLY A 312 16.00 -20.28 -5.71
C GLY A 312 15.00 -19.11 -5.75
N GLN A 313 15.01 -18.25 -4.73
CA GLN A 313 14.26 -17.00 -4.73
C GLN A 313 14.96 -15.95 -5.61
N TRP A 314 14.21 -15.23 -6.45
CA TRP A 314 14.77 -14.12 -7.23
C TRP A 314 14.85 -12.85 -6.38
N ILE A 315 16.06 -12.33 -6.18
CA ILE A 315 16.29 -11.14 -5.37
C ILE A 315 16.56 -9.94 -6.27
N GLY A 316 15.74 -8.89 -6.13
CA GLY A 316 15.99 -7.60 -6.76
C GLY A 316 17.16 -6.86 -6.11
N ARG A 317 18.09 -6.35 -6.92
CA ARG A 317 19.25 -5.56 -6.47
C ARG A 317 19.40 -4.31 -7.32
N PHE A 318 19.85 -3.23 -6.70
CA PHE A 318 20.38 -2.08 -7.47
C PHE A 318 21.77 -2.41 -8.01
N VAL A 319 22.05 -1.99 -9.25
CA VAL A 319 23.35 -2.15 -9.92
C VAL A 319 24.22 -0.92 -9.73
#